data_AF-A0A3S0AAC8-F1
#
_entry.id   AF-A0A3S0AAC8-F1
#
_cell.length_a   1.000
_cell.length_b   1.000
_cell.length_c   1.000
_cell.angle_alpha   90.00
_cell.angle_beta   90.00
_cell.angle_gamma   90.00
#
_symmetry.space_group_name_H-M   'P 1'
#
loop_
_entity.id
_entity.type
_entity.pdbx_description
1 polymer ?
#
loop_
_entity_poly.entity_id
_entity_poly.type
_entity_poly.pdbx_seq_one_letter_code
_entity_poly.pdbx_strand_id
1 'polypeptide(L)'
;MLPDWLLTLVTAAPPKPPKAGGAPRRADVVARLREMTRQGTREQRWAAGILRSECDELAAMKQPGGRNNRLNLAAYRAGQLVAAGLLDQAVAEEHLTEAAQAAGLGVDTPREIEKTIRSGMTAGLARPRRMGTAPVRRMGGAA
;
A
#
# COMPACT_ATOMS: atom_id res chain seq x y z
N MET A 1 -23.96 -28.26 -46.19
CA MET A 1 -23.83 -29.18 -45.04
C MET A 1 -22.92 -28.51 -44.03
N LEU A 2 -23.44 -28.22 -42.83
CA LEU A 2 -22.62 -27.63 -41.77
C LEU A 2 -21.77 -28.73 -41.11
N PRO A 3 -20.51 -28.47 -40.74
CA PRO A 3 -19.68 -29.44 -40.04
C PRO A 3 -20.26 -29.81 -38.66
N ASP A 4 -20.18 -31.09 -38.28
CA ASP A 4 -20.75 -31.62 -37.02
C ASP A 4 -20.25 -30.91 -35.75
N TRP A 5 -19.01 -30.40 -35.78
CA TRP A 5 -18.46 -29.64 -34.66
C TRP A 5 -19.20 -28.31 -34.44
N LEU A 6 -19.81 -27.74 -35.48
CA LEU A 6 -20.57 -26.49 -35.41
C LEU A 6 -21.99 -26.71 -34.86
N LEU A 7 -22.62 -27.85 -35.18
CA LEU A 7 -23.88 -28.26 -34.55
C LEU A 7 -23.70 -28.50 -33.05
N THR A 8 -22.54 -29.01 -32.66
CA THR A 8 -22.20 -29.24 -31.25
C THR A 8 -22.14 -27.93 -30.45
N LEU A 9 -21.63 -26.83 -31.02
CA LEU A 9 -21.56 -25.53 -30.32
C LEU A 9 -22.91 -24.82 -30.18
N VAL A 10 -23.86 -25.06 -31.10
CA VAL A 10 -25.21 -24.48 -31.03
C VAL A 10 -26.12 -25.28 -30.08
N THR A 11 -25.83 -26.56 -29.84
CA THR A 11 -26.63 -27.45 -28.98
C THR A 11 -26.03 -27.70 -27.60
N ALA A 12 -24.71 -27.55 -27.43
CA ALA A 12 -24.06 -27.70 -26.14
C ALA A 12 -24.18 -26.40 -25.33
N ALA A 13 -25.19 -26.34 -24.46
CA ALA A 13 -25.22 -25.40 -23.36
C ALA A 13 -23.89 -25.47 -22.58
N PRO A 14 -23.31 -24.32 -22.15
CA PRO A 14 -22.10 -24.34 -21.33
C PRO A 14 -22.32 -25.24 -20.12
N PRO A 15 -21.28 -25.98 -19.67
CA PRO A 15 -21.41 -26.91 -18.55
C PRO A 15 -22.01 -26.15 -17.38
N LYS A 16 -23.18 -26.62 -16.93
CA LYS A 16 -23.91 -26.05 -15.80
C LYS A 16 -22.92 -25.96 -14.63
N PRO A 17 -22.74 -24.79 -13.99
CA PRO A 17 -21.84 -24.68 -12.85
C PRO A 17 -22.20 -25.78 -11.85
N PRO A 18 -21.20 -26.44 -11.24
CA PRO A 18 -21.45 -27.59 -10.38
C PRO A 18 -22.49 -27.22 -9.32
N LYS A 19 -23.57 -28.00 -9.25
CA LYS A 19 -24.52 -27.94 -8.13
C LYS A 19 -23.82 -28.55 -6.90
N ALA A 20 -22.95 -27.78 -6.27
CA ALA A 20 -22.35 -28.10 -4.99
C ALA A 20 -22.29 -26.83 -4.14
N GLY A 21 -23.18 -26.75 -3.14
CA GLY A 21 -23.26 -25.67 -2.15
C GLY A 21 -24.14 -24.50 -2.58
N GLY A 22 -25.12 -24.12 -1.74
CA GLY A 22 -25.94 -22.93 -1.96
C GLY A 22 -25.09 -21.67 -2.15
N ALA A 23 -25.68 -20.63 -2.76
CA ALA A 23 -25.03 -19.33 -2.94
C ALA A 23 -24.29 -18.93 -1.64
N PRO A 24 -23.04 -18.44 -1.74
CA PRO A 24 -22.26 -18.11 -0.55
C PRO A 24 -23.08 -17.18 0.32
N ARG A 25 -23.13 -17.48 1.62
CA ARG A 25 -23.89 -16.62 2.55
C ARG A 25 -23.25 -15.25 2.47
N ARG A 26 -24.06 -14.18 2.54
CA ARG A 26 -23.55 -12.80 2.51
C ARG A 26 -22.38 -12.59 3.49
N ALA A 27 -22.43 -13.25 4.66
CA ALA A 27 -21.36 -13.23 5.65
C ALA A 27 -20.01 -13.76 5.12
N ASP A 28 -19.99 -14.83 4.35
CA ASP A 28 -18.77 -15.43 3.80
C ASP A 28 -18.14 -14.52 2.74
N VAL A 29 -18.97 -13.90 1.91
CA VAL A 29 -18.54 -12.90 0.92
C VAL A 29 -17.93 -11.69 1.62
N VAL A 30 -18.57 -11.19 2.68
CA VAL A 30 -18.06 -10.06 3.49
C VAL A 30 -16.75 -10.42 4.18
N ALA A 31 -16.64 -11.62 4.76
CA ALA A 31 -15.42 -12.08 5.42
C ALA A 31 -14.24 -12.19 4.42
N ARG A 32 -14.50 -12.68 3.21
CA ARG A 32 -13.49 -12.79 2.15
C ARG A 32 -13.05 -11.43 1.61
N LEU A 33 -13.97 -10.49 1.41
CA LEU A 33 -13.63 -9.11 1.05
C LEU A 33 -12.79 -8.45 2.14
N ARG A 34 -13.14 -8.64 3.42
CA ARG A 34 -12.35 -8.16 4.56
C ARG A 34 -10.95 -8.76 4.60
N GLU A 35 -10.79 -10.04 4.32
CA GLU A 35 -9.48 -10.69 4.22
C GLU A 35 -8.66 -10.09 3.08
N MET A 36 -9.25 -9.96 1.88
CA MET A 36 -8.57 -9.35 0.74
C MET A 36 -8.16 -7.91 1.01
N THR A 37 -9.00 -7.11 1.69
CA THR A 37 -8.65 -5.75 2.09
C THR A 37 -7.61 -5.73 3.22
N ARG A 38 -7.60 -6.71 4.13
CA ARG A 38 -6.59 -6.83 5.21
C ARG A 38 -5.20 -7.12 4.66
N GLN A 39 -5.10 -7.87 3.56
CA GLN A 39 -3.81 -8.17 2.94
C GLN A 39 -3.23 -7.00 2.12
N GLY A 40 -4.04 -5.95 1.87
CA GLY A 40 -3.66 -4.77 1.10
C GLY A 40 -3.29 -5.07 -0.35
N THR A 41 -3.24 -4.03 -1.18
CA THR A 41 -2.72 -4.17 -2.55
C THR A 41 -1.19 -4.39 -2.52
N ARG A 42 -0.61 -4.79 -3.66
CA ARG A 42 0.86 -4.89 -3.79
C ARG A 42 1.52 -3.54 -3.54
N GLU A 43 0.87 -2.47 -3.99
CA GLU A 43 1.30 -1.09 -3.87
C GLU A 43 1.27 -0.62 -2.41
N GLN A 44 0.22 -0.99 -1.65
CA GLN A 44 0.14 -0.73 -0.21
C GLN A 44 1.21 -1.50 0.57
N ARG A 45 1.47 -2.77 0.22
CA ARG A 45 2.57 -3.53 0.84
C ARG A 45 3.94 -2.95 0.54
N TRP A 46 4.15 -2.47 -0.69
CA TRP A 46 5.36 -1.76 -1.07
C TRP A 46 5.51 -0.44 -0.29
N ALA A 47 4.44 0.35 -0.18
CA ALA A 47 4.43 1.58 0.61
C ALA A 47 4.70 1.34 2.10
N ALA A 48 4.12 0.28 2.68
CA ALA A 48 4.40 -0.15 4.04
C ALA A 48 5.87 -0.59 4.22
N GLY A 49 6.46 -1.24 3.21
CA GLY A 49 7.88 -1.56 3.18
C GLY A 49 8.77 -0.32 3.17
N ILE A 50 8.39 0.72 2.42
CA ILE A 50 9.09 2.02 2.45
C ILE A 50 9.01 2.62 3.84
N LEU A 51 7.80 2.77 4.41
CA LEU A 51 7.64 3.35 5.75
C LEU A 51 8.49 2.62 6.80
N ARG A 52 8.48 1.28 6.77
CA ARG A 52 9.31 0.45 7.65
C ARG A 52 10.80 0.76 7.47
N SER A 53 11.30 0.78 6.24
CA SER A 53 12.71 1.11 5.97
C SER A 53 13.08 2.50 6.47
N GLU A 54 12.18 3.49 6.30
CA GLU A 54 12.41 4.85 6.80
C GLU A 54 12.48 4.90 8.32
N CYS A 55 11.62 4.14 9.00
CA CYS A 55 11.59 4.04 10.47
C CYS A 55 12.84 3.31 11.00
N ASP A 56 13.22 2.19 10.38
CA ASP A 56 14.38 1.39 10.78
C ASP A 56 15.68 2.21 10.64
N GLU A 57 15.84 2.92 9.52
CA GLU A 57 16.99 3.81 9.29
C GLU A 57 17.05 4.95 10.30
N LEU A 58 15.91 5.58 10.62
CA LEU A 58 15.84 6.64 11.61
C LEU A 58 16.21 6.12 13.00
N ALA A 59 15.59 5.02 13.42
CA ALA A 59 15.82 4.38 14.72
C ALA A 59 17.30 3.97 14.91
N ALA A 60 17.98 3.57 13.83
CA ALA A 60 19.38 3.18 13.85
C ALA A 60 20.37 4.37 13.93
N MET A 61 19.92 5.62 13.79
CA MET A 61 20.81 6.79 13.79
C MET A 61 21.48 7.01 15.17
N LYS A 62 22.81 7.24 15.15
CA LYS A 62 23.63 7.54 16.33
C LYS A 62 23.91 9.04 16.48
N GLN A 63 24.33 9.45 17.69
CA GLN A 63 24.69 10.85 17.95
C GLN A 63 26.10 11.09 17.41
N PRO A 64 26.47 12.34 17.08
CA PRO A 64 25.65 13.55 17.08
C PRO A 64 24.99 13.88 15.72
N GLY A 65 23.73 14.36 15.75
CA GLY A 65 23.11 15.14 14.67
C GLY A 65 22.30 14.40 13.59
N GLY A 66 21.61 15.18 12.73
CA GLY A 66 20.95 14.71 11.50
C GLY A 66 19.57 14.06 11.64
N ARG A 67 19.18 13.61 12.83
CA ARG A 67 17.94 12.85 13.07
C ARG A 67 16.67 13.64 12.76
N ASN A 68 16.62 14.92 13.12
CA ASN A 68 15.45 15.76 12.84
C ASN A 68 15.24 15.95 11.32
N ASN A 69 16.32 16.15 10.57
CA ASN A 69 16.27 16.21 9.11
C ASN A 69 15.86 14.86 8.50
N ARG A 70 16.36 13.75 9.05
CA ARG A 70 15.98 12.39 8.63
C ARG A 70 14.50 12.11 8.89
N LEU A 71 13.98 12.52 10.06
CA LEU A 71 12.57 12.43 10.43
C LEU A 71 11.71 13.28 9.48
N ASN A 72 12.13 14.51 9.19
CA ASN A 72 11.40 15.37 8.24
C ASN A 72 11.33 14.73 6.85
N LEU A 73 12.44 14.18 6.36
CA LEU A 73 12.48 13.48 5.08
C LEU A 73 11.60 12.22 5.08
N ALA A 74 11.62 11.44 6.16
CA ALA A 74 10.76 10.27 6.32
C ALA A 74 9.27 10.68 6.29
N ALA A 75 8.90 11.70 7.06
CA ALA A 75 7.54 12.24 7.10
C ALA A 75 7.11 12.81 5.75
N TYR A 76 8.00 13.49 5.03
CA TYR A 76 7.75 13.94 3.66
C TYR A 76 7.44 12.76 2.74
N ARG A 77 8.29 11.73 2.72
CA ARG A 77 8.08 10.54 1.87
C ARG A 77 6.80 9.79 2.22
N ALA A 78 6.51 9.64 3.52
CA ALA A 78 5.26 9.05 4.00
C ALA A 78 4.04 9.87 3.53
N GLY A 79 4.09 11.20 3.63
CA GLY A 79 3.02 12.07 3.14
C GLY A 79 2.75 11.92 1.64
N GLN A 80 3.78 11.69 0.83
CA GLN A 80 3.57 11.40 -0.61
C GLN A 80 2.81 10.09 -0.85
N LEU A 81 3.02 9.08 0.00
CA LEU A 81 2.36 7.78 -0.07
C LEU A 81 0.93 7.85 0.48
N VAL A 82 0.70 8.63 1.54
CA VAL A 82 -0.64 8.93 2.07
C VAL A 82 -1.48 9.64 1.02
N ALA A 83 -0.93 10.67 0.36
CA ALA A 83 -1.66 11.37 -0.72
C ALA A 83 -1.91 10.49 -1.96
N ALA A 84 -1.13 9.42 -2.13
CA ALA A 84 -1.39 8.41 -3.16
C ALA A 84 -2.42 7.34 -2.72
N GLY A 85 -2.98 7.44 -1.51
CA GLY A 85 -3.91 6.45 -0.94
C GLY A 85 -3.27 5.12 -0.57
N LEU A 86 -1.94 5.08 -0.45
CA LEU A 86 -1.18 3.85 -0.22
C LEU A 86 -0.83 3.61 1.25
N LEU A 87 -0.93 4.63 2.08
CA LEU A 87 -0.75 4.57 3.53
C LEU A 87 -1.86 5.35 4.23
N ASP A 88 -2.21 4.89 5.44
CA ASP A 88 -3.00 5.68 6.37
C ASP A 88 -2.10 6.71 7.06
N GLN A 89 -2.60 7.94 7.20
CA GLN A 89 -1.82 9.03 7.78
C GLN A 89 -1.51 8.80 9.26
N ALA A 90 -2.50 8.35 10.04
CA ALA A 90 -2.32 8.17 11.49
C ALA A 90 -1.31 7.05 11.77
N VAL A 91 -1.39 5.94 11.03
CA VAL A 91 -0.42 4.84 11.10
C VAL A 91 1.00 5.31 10.77
N ALA A 92 1.14 6.15 9.74
CA ALA A 92 2.45 6.69 9.38
C ALA A 92 3.02 7.63 10.46
N GLU A 93 2.20 8.51 11.03
CA GLU A 93 2.61 9.43 12.10
C GLU A 93 3.00 8.67 13.38
N GLU A 94 2.26 7.62 13.74
CA GLU A 94 2.54 6.76 14.89
C GLU A 94 3.92 6.09 14.75
N HIS A 95 4.16 5.36 13.66
CA HIS A 95 5.44 4.67 13.44
C HIS A 95 6.64 5.63 13.35
N LEU A 96 6.47 6.80 12.73
CA LEU A 96 7.53 7.81 12.68
C LEU A 96 7.83 8.39 14.06
N THR A 97 6.81 8.54 14.91
CA THR A 97 6.97 8.99 16.29
C THR A 97 7.76 7.97 17.11
N GLU A 98 7.38 6.68 17.02
CA GLU A 98 8.09 5.58 17.68
C GLU A 98 9.57 5.52 17.24
N ALA A 99 9.82 5.60 15.93
CA ALA A 99 11.17 5.58 15.38
C ALA A 99 12.01 6.79 15.83
N ALA A 100 11.41 7.98 15.88
CA ALA A 100 12.07 9.18 16.37
C ALA A 100 12.44 9.06 17.86
N GLN A 101 11.54 8.53 18.68
CA GLN A 101 11.79 8.28 20.10
C GLN A 101 12.88 7.23 20.31
N ALA A 102 12.88 6.14 19.54
CA ALA A 102 13.96 5.13 19.55
C ALA A 102 15.31 5.75 19.14
N ALA A 103 15.29 6.70 18.21
CA ALA A 103 16.43 7.53 17.87
C ALA A 103 16.72 8.64 18.89
N GLY A 104 16.13 8.63 20.09
CA GLY A 104 16.41 9.62 21.14
C GLY A 104 16.08 11.07 20.77
N LEU A 105 15.26 11.32 19.75
CA LEU A 105 14.65 12.65 19.55
C LEU A 105 13.60 12.91 20.63
N GLY A 106 13.36 14.18 20.93
CA GLY A 106 12.27 14.58 21.82
C GLY A 106 12.55 14.41 23.32
N VAL A 107 13.75 13.98 23.71
CA VAL A 107 14.18 13.92 25.13
C VAL A 107 14.17 15.33 25.74
N ASP A 108 14.78 16.30 25.06
CA ASP A 108 14.84 17.69 25.55
C ASP A 108 13.62 18.52 25.10
N THR A 109 13.00 18.16 23.97
CA THR A 109 11.88 18.91 23.39
C THR A 109 10.84 17.97 22.79
N PRO A 110 9.90 17.45 23.61
CA PRO A 110 8.92 16.44 23.15
C PRO A 110 8.07 16.88 21.96
N ARG A 111 7.78 18.18 21.86
CA ARG A 111 7.00 18.77 20.74
C ARG A 111 7.76 18.85 19.42
N GLU A 112 9.08 18.63 19.42
CA GLU A 112 9.90 18.69 18.20
C GLU A 112 9.48 17.59 17.21
N ILE A 113 9.26 16.37 17.69
CA ILE A 113 8.86 15.23 16.86
C ILE A 113 7.55 15.53 16.13
N GLU A 114 6.51 15.92 16.88
CA GLU A 114 5.19 16.25 16.34
C GLU A 114 5.27 17.36 15.28
N LYS A 115 6.01 18.45 15.58
CA LYS A 115 6.18 19.58 14.67
C LYS A 115 6.90 19.17 13.38
N THR A 116 7.94 18.35 13.50
CA THR A 116 8.72 17.88 12.35
C THR A 116 7.92 16.92 11.49
N ILE A 117 7.21 15.97 12.10
CA ILE A 117 6.32 15.05 11.39
C ILE A 117 5.24 15.83 10.66
N ARG A 118 4.53 16.74 11.36
CA ARG A 118 3.46 17.55 10.77
C ARG A 118 3.95 18.35 9.56
N SER A 119 5.10 19.01 9.67
CA SER A 119 5.63 19.82 8.57
C SER A 119 6.06 18.97 7.37
N GLY A 120 6.76 17.84 7.60
CA GLY A 120 7.12 16.89 6.54
C GLY A 120 5.89 16.27 5.89
N MET A 121 4.96 15.75 6.68
CA MET A 121 3.70 15.13 6.23
C MET A 121 2.90 16.09 5.34
N THR A 122 2.70 17.33 5.80
CA THR A 122 1.98 18.37 5.03
C THR A 122 2.64 18.64 3.68
N ALA A 123 3.98 18.76 3.64
CA ALA A 123 4.71 18.98 2.40
C ALA A 123 4.64 17.76 1.46
N GLY A 124 4.66 16.54 2.02
CA GLY A 124 4.53 15.30 1.28
C GLY A 124 3.15 15.13 0.66
N LEU A 125 2.09 15.46 1.42
CA LEU A 125 0.70 15.40 0.97
C LEU A 125 0.45 16.26 -0.28
N ALA A 126 1.12 17.42 -0.37
CA ALA A 126 1.05 18.31 -1.53
C ALA A 126 1.78 17.76 -2.78
N ARG A 127 2.51 16.65 -2.65
CA ARG A 127 3.32 16.05 -3.73
C ARG A 127 3.12 14.54 -3.81
N PRO A 128 1.93 14.06 -4.23
CA PRO A 128 1.61 12.64 -4.28
C PRO A 128 2.64 11.84 -5.09
N ARG A 129 3.06 10.69 -4.58
CA ARG A 129 4.02 9.83 -5.28
C ARG A 129 3.32 9.13 -6.45
N ARG A 130 3.77 9.43 -7.67
CA ARG A 130 3.30 8.74 -8.88
C ARG A 130 4.00 7.40 -8.99
N MET A 131 3.24 6.32 -8.82
CA MET A 131 3.66 4.98 -9.22
C MET A 131 3.64 4.94 -10.74
N GLY A 132 4.80 4.79 -11.37
CA GLY A 132 4.86 4.67 -12.83
C GLY A 132 4.04 3.47 -13.25
N THR A 133 2.96 3.68 -14.01
CA THR A 133 2.36 2.62 -14.81
C THR A 133 3.40 2.22 -15.84
N ALA A 134 4.16 1.16 -15.56
CA ALA A 134 4.92 0.51 -16.61
C ALA A 134 3.91 0.23 -17.74
N PRO A 135 4.16 0.65 -18.99
CA PRO A 135 3.22 0.38 -20.07
C PRO A 135 3.03 -1.13 -20.09
N VAL A 136 1.76 -1.55 -20.02
CA VAL A 136 1.39 -2.95 -20.25
C VAL A 136 2.06 -3.34 -21.56
N ARG A 137 3.10 -4.19 -21.49
CA ARG A 137 3.67 -4.79 -22.70
C ARG A 137 2.50 -5.55 -23.31
N ARG A 138 1.83 -4.96 -24.32
CA ARG A 138 0.97 -5.72 -25.21
C ARG A 138 1.89 -6.80 -25.75
N MET A 139 1.67 -8.04 -25.33
CA MET A 139 2.10 -9.19 -26.11
C MET A 139 1.42 -9.03 -27.47
N GLY A 140 2.14 -8.39 -28.39
CA GLY A 140 1.82 -8.46 -29.80
C GLY A 140 2.02 -9.91 -30.21
N GLY A 141 0.93 -10.57 -30.55
CA GLY A 141 0.96 -11.78 -31.34
C GLY A 141 1.23 -11.47 -32.81
N ALA A 142 1.62 -12.53 -33.52
CA ALA A 142 1.85 -12.67 -34.96
C ALA A 142 3.08 -11.90 -35.50
N ALA A 143 3.90 -12.48 -36.38
CA ALA A 143 3.67 -13.57 -37.32
C ALA A 143 4.88 -14.52 -37.41
#